data_AF-A0A443QL03-F1
#
_entry.id   AF-A0A443QL03-F1
#
_cell.length_a   1.000
_cell.length_b   1.000
_cell.length_c   1.000
_cell.angle_alpha   90.00
_cell.angle_beta   90.00
_cell.angle_gamma   90.00
#
_symmetry.space_group_name_H-M   'P 1'
#
loop_
_entity.id
_entity.type
_entity.pdbx_description
1 polymer ?
#
loop_
_entity_poly.entity_id
_entity_poly.type
_entity_poly.pdbx_seq_one_letter_code
_entity_poly.pdbx_strand_id
1 'polypeptide(L)'
;MYFRQFWNDPRLRFSNREVNTISGSKDFKQRIWTPDTFIVNAHDISSYNVPNPQIFVKINSNGDVLMSERLKASIKCFQEINKFPCDMQHCELEIESYAYKADTIRYDLTEMKGSDTIVIPNFEVRGFTTENKIIYLSNGNYSRSIAGFDLQRSINDQDFLVTSDNNTPAFYSVLLSKSDLSKGQSDYC
;
A
#
# COMPACT_ATOMS: atom_id res chain seq x y z
N MET A 1 -4.97 5.15 1.83
CA MET A 1 -3.66 5.38 2.48
C MET A 1 -3.34 6.87 2.55
N TYR A 2 -2.45 7.27 3.46
CA TYR A 2 -1.80 8.59 3.37
C TYR A 2 -0.48 8.42 2.64
N PHE A 3 -0.37 9.05 1.47
CA PHE A 3 0.83 9.04 0.65
C PHE A 3 1.64 10.30 0.96
N ARG A 4 2.86 10.10 1.47
CA ARG A 4 3.74 11.19 1.90
C ARG A 4 5.00 11.23 1.06
N GLN A 5 5.32 12.41 0.57
CA GLN A 5 6.49 12.66 -0.25
C GLN A 5 7.31 13.77 0.37
N PHE A 6 8.62 13.58 0.36
CA PHE A 6 9.60 14.51 0.90
C PHE A 6 10.64 14.80 -0.18
N TRP A 7 10.87 16.09 -0.43
CA TRP A 7 11.95 16.54 -1.32
C TRP A 7 12.48 17.91 -0.87
N ASN A 8 13.66 18.30 -1.33
CA ASN A 8 14.19 19.64 -1.11
C ASN A 8 14.10 20.43 -2.42
N ASP A 9 13.49 21.61 -2.37
CA ASP A 9 13.49 22.57 -3.48
C ASP A 9 14.18 23.88 -3.01
N PRO A 10 15.43 24.13 -3.44
CA PRO A 10 16.16 25.33 -3.06
C PRO A 10 15.48 26.65 -3.45
N ARG A 11 14.60 26.64 -4.46
CA ARG A 11 13.85 27.82 -4.91
C ARG A 11 12.77 28.25 -3.92
N LEU A 12 12.35 27.34 -3.03
CA LEU A 12 11.35 27.59 -2.00
C LEU A 12 11.96 28.02 -0.67
N ARG A 13 13.27 28.24 -0.60
CA ARG A 13 13.94 28.76 0.60
C ARG A 13 13.47 30.18 0.92
N PHE A 14 13.20 30.42 2.19
CA PHE A 14 12.84 31.75 2.67
C PHE A 14 13.51 32.02 4.01
N SER A 15 13.87 33.28 4.26
CA SER A 15 14.42 33.72 5.53
C SER A 15 13.41 34.63 6.22
N ASN A 16 12.88 34.17 7.35
CA ASN A 16 12.03 34.96 8.22
C ASN A 16 12.40 34.63 9.68
N ARG A 17 12.61 35.64 10.52
CA ARG A 17 13.03 35.45 11.92
C ARG A 17 11.93 34.82 12.79
N GLU A 18 10.67 34.96 12.39
CA GLU A 18 9.52 34.53 13.19
C GLU A 18 8.83 33.28 12.64
N VAL A 19 9.00 32.99 11.34
CA VAL A 19 8.33 31.87 10.66
C VAL A 19 9.38 30.93 10.06
N ASN A 20 9.40 29.69 10.56
CA ASN A 20 10.28 28.64 10.03
C ASN A 20 9.56 27.69 9.05
N THR A 21 8.22 27.71 9.02
CA THR A 21 7.43 26.78 8.21
C THR A 21 6.17 27.45 7.68
N ILE A 22 5.86 27.21 6.41
CA ILE A 22 4.60 27.63 5.78
C ILE A 22 3.82 26.38 5.42
N SER A 23 2.53 26.35 5.73
CA SER A 23 1.64 25.22 5.41
C SER A 23 0.48 25.68 4.55
N GLY A 24 0.07 24.81 3.63
CA GLY A 24 -1.04 25.03 2.71
C GLY A 24 -1.71 23.73 2.30
N SER A 25 -2.70 23.82 1.44
CA SER A 25 -3.48 22.69 0.95
C SER A 25 -3.30 22.52 -0.57
N LYS A 26 -4.39 22.33 -1.32
CA LYS A 26 -4.38 22.11 -2.77
C LYS A 26 -3.75 23.27 -3.54
N ASP A 27 -3.96 24.51 -3.11
CA ASP A 27 -3.45 25.70 -3.81
C ASP A 27 -1.92 25.75 -3.84
N PHE A 28 -1.26 25.23 -2.80
CA PHE A 28 0.19 25.12 -2.76
C PHE A 28 0.68 24.08 -3.76
N LYS A 29 0.06 22.90 -3.78
CA LYS A 29 0.37 21.82 -4.76
C LYS A 29 0.28 22.32 -6.20
N GLN A 30 -0.66 23.22 -6.50
CA GLN A 30 -0.84 23.78 -7.85
C GLN A 30 0.18 24.86 -8.24
N ARG A 31 0.88 25.47 -7.27
CA ARG A 31 1.80 26.60 -7.48
C ARG A 31 3.27 26.21 -7.41
N ILE A 32 3.58 25.10 -6.75
CA ILE A 32 4.94 24.58 -6.67
C ILE A 32 5.10 23.38 -7.59
N TRP A 33 6.33 23.11 -8.00
CA TRP A 33 6.63 21.85 -8.67
C TRP A 33 6.41 20.68 -7.71
N THR A 34 5.74 19.64 -8.19
CA THR A 34 5.55 18.38 -7.48
C THR A 34 5.95 17.21 -8.37
N PRO A 35 6.56 16.14 -7.81
CA PRO A 35 6.92 14.98 -8.60
C PRO A 35 5.67 14.33 -9.23
N ASP A 36 5.82 13.82 -10.44
CA ASP A 36 4.80 13.15 -11.25
C ASP A 36 4.69 11.66 -10.89
N THR A 37 4.60 11.40 -9.60
CA THR A 37 4.60 10.04 -9.04
C THR A 37 3.30 9.31 -9.39
N PHE A 38 3.43 8.10 -9.90
CA PHE A 38 2.30 7.23 -10.22
C PHE A 38 2.50 5.82 -9.69
N ILE A 39 1.39 5.10 -9.52
CA ILE A 39 1.38 3.69 -9.09
C ILE A 39 1.28 2.82 -10.34
N VAL A 40 2.33 2.06 -10.63
CA VAL A 40 2.51 1.35 -11.91
C VAL A 40 1.47 0.24 -12.08
N ASN A 41 1.25 -0.54 -11.03
CA ASN A 41 0.35 -1.68 -11.06
C ASN A 41 -1.09 -1.33 -10.63
N ALA A 42 -1.45 -0.05 -10.59
CA ALA A 42 -2.82 0.35 -10.32
C ALA A 42 -3.74 0.08 -11.51
N HIS A 43 -4.87 -0.57 -11.26
CA HIS A 43 -5.95 -0.69 -12.24
C HIS A 43 -6.84 0.55 -12.23
N ASP A 44 -7.09 1.10 -11.05
CA ASP A 44 -7.87 2.33 -10.85
C ASP A 44 -7.23 3.14 -9.72
N ILE A 45 -7.07 4.44 -9.95
CA ILE A 45 -6.60 5.39 -8.94
C ILE A 45 -7.63 6.51 -8.88
N SER A 46 -8.30 6.63 -7.74
CA SER A 46 -9.13 7.79 -7.44
C SER A 46 -8.43 8.63 -6.37
N SER A 47 -7.95 9.80 -6.77
CA SER A 47 -7.90 10.91 -5.81
C SER A 47 -9.34 11.17 -5.39
N TYR A 48 -9.63 11.20 -4.09
CA TYR A 48 -10.99 11.48 -3.61
C TYR A 48 -11.51 12.74 -4.33
N ASN A 49 -12.43 12.58 -5.28
CA ASN A 49 -13.19 13.65 -5.93
C ASN A 49 -14.25 14.17 -4.96
N VAL A 50 -13.79 14.52 -3.76
CA VAL A 50 -14.55 15.18 -2.72
C VAL A 50 -14.26 16.67 -2.89
N PRO A 51 -15.24 17.56 -2.66
CA PRO A 51 -15.06 19.01 -2.77
C PRO A 51 -13.79 19.54 -2.06
N ASN A 52 -13.35 18.84 -1.01
CA ASN A 52 -12.13 19.10 -0.26
C ASN A 52 -11.17 17.90 -0.33
N PRO A 53 -10.20 17.88 -1.28
CA PRO A 53 -9.18 16.85 -1.28
C PRO A 53 -8.30 17.00 -0.04
N GLN A 54 -8.08 15.92 0.71
CA GLN A 54 -7.19 15.91 1.86
C GLN A 54 -5.73 15.94 1.41
N ILE A 55 -5.28 17.13 1.01
CA ILE A 55 -3.90 17.45 0.62
C ILE A 55 -3.35 18.44 1.62
N PHE A 56 -2.16 18.15 2.12
CA PHE A 56 -1.38 18.99 3.00
C PHE A 56 0.01 19.19 2.41
N VAL A 57 0.45 20.44 2.31
CA VAL A 57 1.80 20.80 1.87
C VAL A 57 2.45 21.65 2.96
N LYS A 58 3.64 21.26 3.40
CA LYS A 58 4.45 22.01 4.36
C LYS A 58 5.80 22.31 3.73
N ILE A 59 6.20 23.58 3.74
CA ILE A 59 7.49 24.06 3.25
C ILE A 59 8.26 24.62 4.44
N ASN A 60 9.45 24.07 4.70
CA ASN A 60 10.37 24.58 5.71
C ASN A 60 11.27 25.68 5.12
N SER A 61 11.79 26.57 5.96
CA SER A 61 12.66 27.69 5.55
C SER A 61 13.92 27.27 4.78
N ASN A 62 14.41 26.05 5.00
CA ASN A 62 15.55 25.46 4.28
C ASN A 62 15.20 24.87 2.89
N GLY A 63 13.93 24.96 2.47
CA GLY A 63 13.44 24.45 1.19
C GLY A 63 12.95 23.01 1.24
N ASP A 64 12.94 22.34 2.39
CA ASP A 64 12.33 21.02 2.51
C ASP A 64 10.82 21.12 2.34
N VAL A 65 10.27 20.24 1.51
CA VAL A 65 8.84 20.15 1.25
C VAL A 65 8.35 18.78 1.70
N LEU A 66 7.30 18.79 2.51
CA LEU A 66 6.49 17.62 2.85
C LEU A 66 5.13 17.79 2.19
N MET A 67 4.78 16.87 1.29
CA MET A 67 3.43 16.74 0.77
C MET A 67 2.78 15.46 1.30
N SER A 68 1.55 15.55 1.80
CA SER A 68 0.77 14.42 2.26
C SER A 68 -0.61 14.46 1.62
N GLU A 69 -1.00 13.38 0.97
CA GLU A 69 -2.33 13.25 0.35
C GLU A 69 -3.01 11.92 0.66
N ARG A 70 -4.33 11.93 0.78
CA ARG A 70 -5.11 10.70 0.97
C ARG A 70 -5.46 10.08 -0.38
N LEU A 71 -4.90 8.91 -0.66
CA LEU A 71 -5.14 8.15 -1.88
C LEU A 71 -6.02 6.93 -1.63
N LYS A 72 -6.90 6.64 -2.59
CA LYS A 72 -7.57 5.35 -2.76
C LYS A 72 -7.05 4.74 -4.07
N ALA A 73 -6.39 3.60 -3.96
CA ALA A 73 -5.83 2.89 -5.11
C ALA A 73 -6.35 1.46 -5.13
N SER A 74 -6.73 0.99 -6.31
CA SER A 74 -7.04 -0.41 -6.59
C SER A 74 -5.86 -0.97 -7.38
N ILE A 75 -5.05 -1.80 -6.74
CA ILE A 75 -3.83 -2.36 -7.34
C ILE A 75 -4.04 -3.79 -7.84
N LYS A 76 -3.29 -4.17 -8.86
CA LYS A 76 -3.21 -5.55 -9.33
C LYS A 76 -2.22 -6.31 -8.46
N CYS A 77 -2.67 -7.42 -7.91
CA CYS A 77 -1.84 -8.38 -7.19
C CYS A 77 -2.11 -9.77 -7.77
N PHE A 78 -1.04 -10.47 -8.16
CA PHE A 78 -1.14 -11.85 -8.63
C PHE A 78 -1.26 -12.78 -7.42
N GLN A 79 -2.18 -13.74 -7.48
CA GLN A 79 -2.45 -14.64 -6.36
C GLN A 79 -2.04 -16.08 -6.67
N GLU A 80 -1.31 -16.69 -5.74
CA GLU A 80 -0.95 -18.10 -5.79
C GLU A 80 -1.91 -18.91 -4.89
N ILE A 81 -2.86 -19.61 -5.49
CA ILE A 81 -3.94 -20.32 -4.77
C ILE A 81 -3.68 -21.83 -4.60
N ASN A 82 -2.45 -22.28 -4.84
CA ASN A 82 -2.09 -23.70 -4.79
C ASN A 82 -2.31 -24.34 -3.40
N LYS A 83 -2.33 -23.51 -2.35
CA LYS A 83 -2.52 -23.93 -0.95
C LYS A 83 -3.85 -23.44 -0.36
N PHE A 84 -4.81 -23.05 -1.18
CA PHE A 84 -6.11 -22.58 -0.68
C PHE A 84 -6.74 -23.60 0.30
N PRO A 85 -7.29 -23.17 1.47
CA PRO A 85 -7.38 -21.80 1.98
C PRO A 85 -6.18 -21.36 2.86
N CYS A 86 -5.15 -22.20 3.03
CA CYS A 86 -3.90 -21.88 3.74
C CYS A 86 -2.85 -21.25 2.81
N ASP A 87 -3.27 -20.29 2.00
CA ASP A 87 -2.41 -19.55 1.09
C ASP A 87 -1.91 -18.24 1.73
N MET A 88 -0.69 -17.87 1.36
CA MET A 88 -0.09 -16.57 1.67
C MET A 88 0.11 -15.84 0.35
N GLN A 89 -0.29 -14.57 0.31
CA GLN A 89 -0.22 -13.73 -0.87
C GLN A 89 0.77 -12.61 -0.65
N HIS A 90 1.71 -12.46 -1.57
CA HIS A 90 2.61 -11.31 -1.60
C HIS A 90 2.10 -10.29 -2.60
N CYS A 91 1.73 -9.11 -2.12
CA CYS A 91 1.25 -8.03 -2.97
C CYS A 91 2.19 -6.84 -2.91
N GLU A 92 2.45 -6.24 -4.07
CA GLU A 92 3.38 -5.12 -4.20
C GLU A 92 2.63 -3.85 -4.60
N LEU A 93 3.02 -2.72 -4.04
CA LEU A 93 2.66 -1.39 -4.52
C LEU A 93 3.90 -0.80 -5.21
N GLU A 94 3.83 -0.65 -6.52
CA GLU A 94 4.95 -0.18 -7.32
C GLU A 94 4.83 1.32 -7.62
N ILE A 95 5.81 2.11 -7.17
CA ILE A 95 5.81 3.57 -7.27
C ILE A 95 6.94 4.01 -8.19
N GLU A 96 6.62 4.84 -9.19
CA GLU A 96 7.57 5.33 -10.18
C GLU A 96 7.22 6.76 -10.63
N SER A 97 8.15 7.43 -11.33
CA SER A 97 7.91 8.71 -12.01
C SER A 97 7.45 8.46 -13.43
N TYR A 98 6.41 9.16 -13.87
CA TYR A 98 5.86 8.96 -15.21
C TYR A 98 6.80 9.45 -16.32
N ALA A 99 7.37 10.65 -16.17
CA ALA A 99 8.16 11.31 -17.21
C ALA A 99 9.66 11.38 -16.89
N TYR A 100 10.05 11.42 -15.61
CA TYR A 100 11.45 11.61 -15.22
C TYR A 100 12.19 10.29 -15.05
N LYS A 101 13.35 10.20 -15.69
CA LYS A 101 14.28 9.06 -15.60
C LYS A 101 15.03 9.08 -14.26
N ALA A 102 15.71 7.96 -13.97
CA ALA A 102 16.45 7.72 -12.74
C ALA A 102 17.65 8.68 -12.51
N ASP A 103 18.09 9.39 -13.54
CA ASP A 103 19.10 10.46 -13.44
C ASP A 103 18.52 11.78 -12.88
N THR A 104 17.21 11.97 -13.01
CA THR A 104 16.50 13.20 -12.66
C THR A 104 15.73 13.05 -11.35
N ILE A 105 14.98 11.95 -11.19
CA ILE A 105 14.26 11.64 -9.95
C ILE A 105 14.67 10.25 -9.47
N ARG A 106 15.04 10.16 -8.20
CA ARG A 106 15.22 8.90 -7.48
C ARG A 106 14.26 8.83 -6.31
N TYR A 107 13.49 7.76 -6.26
CA TYR A 107 12.65 7.44 -5.11
C TYR A 107 13.45 6.58 -4.14
N ASP A 108 13.29 6.89 -2.87
CA ASP A 108 13.88 6.14 -1.76
C ASP A 108 12.78 5.89 -0.72
N LEU A 109 12.23 4.68 -0.77
CA LEU A 109 11.29 4.19 0.23
C LEU A 109 12.09 3.47 1.31
N THR A 110 12.19 4.10 2.49
CA THR A 110 13.01 3.60 3.60
C THR A 110 12.24 2.67 4.54
N GLU A 111 10.99 3.00 4.86
CA GLU A 111 10.17 2.20 5.76
C GLU A 111 8.68 2.35 5.44
N MET A 112 7.98 1.21 5.37
CA MET A 112 6.53 1.19 5.44
C MET A 112 6.09 0.90 6.87
N LYS A 113 5.31 1.82 7.44
CA LYS A 113 4.60 1.56 8.69
C LYS A 113 3.16 1.20 8.38
N GLY A 114 2.83 -0.06 8.63
CA GLY A 114 1.44 -0.47 8.75
C GLY A 114 0.75 0.33 9.87
N SER A 115 -0.52 0.61 9.69
CA SER A 115 -1.35 1.03 10.82
C SER A 115 -1.98 -0.21 11.43
N ASP A 116 -2.07 -0.27 12.75
CA ASP A 116 -2.81 -1.32 13.48
C ASP A 116 -4.29 -1.38 13.10
N THR A 117 -4.78 -0.40 12.33
CA THR A 117 -6.16 -0.31 11.82
C THR A 117 -6.35 -0.88 10.42
N ILE A 118 -5.31 -1.46 9.79
CA ILE A 118 -5.45 -2.08 8.47
C ILE A 118 -6.28 -3.36 8.62
N VAL A 119 -7.54 -3.29 8.18
CA VAL A 119 -8.45 -4.44 8.09
C VAL A 119 -8.64 -4.76 6.62
N ILE A 120 -8.21 -5.95 6.22
CA ILE A 120 -8.46 -6.49 4.89
C ILE A 120 -9.44 -7.65 5.06
N PRO A 121 -10.60 -7.64 4.39
CA PRO A 121 -11.56 -8.74 4.50
C PRO A 121 -10.87 -10.07 4.16
N ASN A 122 -11.01 -11.06 5.04
CA ASN A 122 -10.48 -12.42 4.90
C ASN A 122 -8.96 -12.52 4.83
N PHE A 123 -8.21 -11.48 5.19
CA PHE A 123 -6.75 -11.52 5.24
C PHE A 123 -6.19 -10.78 6.47
N GLU A 124 -5.14 -11.35 7.03
CA GLU A 124 -4.28 -10.73 8.02
C GLU A 124 -2.96 -10.29 7.38
N VAL A 125 -2.53 -9.07 7.70
CA VAL A 125 -1.22 -8.59 7.27
C VAL A 125 -0.15 -9.19 8.18
N ARG A 126 0.77 -9.97 7.62
CA ARG A 126 1.86 -10.64 8.37
C ARG A 126 3.18 -9.88 8.32
N GLY A 127 3.41 -9.11 7.28
CA GLY A 127 4.69 -8.45 7.05
C GLY A 127 4.61 -7.34 6.02
N PHE A 128 5.62 -6.48 6.05
CA PHE A 128 5.87 -5.44 5.05
C PHE A 128 7.29 -5.57 4.55
N THR A 129 7.50 -5.32 3.27
CA THR A 129 8.81 -5.29 2.64
C THR A 129 8.94 -4.00 1.84
N THR A 130 10.18 -3.54 1.68
CA THR A 130 10.50 -2.33 0.91
C THR A 130 11.69 -2.61 0.03
N GLU A 131 11.58 -2.30 -1.25
CA GLU A 131 12.66 -2.44 -2.22
C GLU A 131 12.77 -1.16 -3.06
N ASN A 132 13.99 -0.69 -3.32
CA ASN A 132 14.25 0.39 -4.27
C ASN A 132 15.13 -0.16 -5.39
N LYS A 133 14.69 -0.06 -6.64
CA LYS A 133 15.42 -0.56 -7.81
C LYS A 133 15.33 0.35 -9.02
N ILE A 134 16.23 0.14 -9.97
CA ILE A 134 16.18 0.77 -11.29
C ILE A 134 15.58 -0.21 -12.28
N ILE A 135 14.52 0.21 -12.96
CA ILE A 135 13.88 -0.56 -14.03
C ILE A 135 14.36 -0.06 -15.38
N TYR A 136 14.72 -0.99 -16.26
CA TYR A 136 15.19 -0.71 -17.62
C TYR A 136 14.02 -0.91 -18.59
N LEU A 137 13.49 0.18 -19.14
CA LEU A 137 12.42 0.19 -20.13
C LEU A 137 12.94 0.62 -21.49
N SER A 138 12.17 0.39 -22.55
CA SER A 138 12.54 0.77 -23.92
C SER A 138 12.76 2.29 -24.10
N ASN A 139 12.11 3.12 -23.29
CA ASN A 139 12.20 4.59 -23.30
C ASN A 139 13.23 5.15 -22.31
N GLY A 140 13.82 4.33 -21.44
CA GLY A 140 14.86 4.73 -20.51
C GLY A 140 14.83 3.97 -19.19
N ASN A 141 15.68 4.42 -18.26
CA ASN A 141 15.84 3.80 -16.95
C ASN A 141 15.10 4.64 -15.91
N TYR A 142 14.26 4.01 -15.11
CA TYR A 142 13.40 4.68 -14.13
C TYR A 142 13.68 4.17 -12.72
N SER A 143 13.58 5.07 -11.74
CA SER A 143 13.66 4.70 -10.33
C SER A 143 12.30 4.19 -9.87
N ARG A 144 12.26 2.96 -9.35
CA ARG A 144 11.06 2.34 -8.82
C ARG A 144 11.23 1.98 -7.35
N SER A 145 10.31 2.44 -6.53
CA SER A 145 10.18 2.03 -5.13
C SER A 145 9.00 1.07 -4.99
N ILE A 146 9.21 -0.02 -4.28
CA ILE A 146 8.24 -1.10 -4.12
C ILE A 146 7.93 -1.26 -2.65
N ALA A 147 6.63 -1.24 -2.38
CA ALA A 147 6.03 -1.36 -1.08
C ALA A 147 5.28 -2.72 -1.03
N GLY A 148 5.93 -3.76 -0.52
CA GLY A 148 5.37 -5.10 -0.44
C GLY A 148 4.64 -5.36 0.87
N PHE A 149 3.59 -6.16 0.83
CA PHE A 149 2.84 -6.60 2.00
C PHE A 149 2.40 -8.06 1.87
N ASP A 150 2.63 -8.81 2.94
CA ASP A 150 2.33 -10.23 3.03
C ASP A 150 0.96 -10.42 3.67
N LEU A 151 0.07 -11.09 2.96
CA LEU A 151 -1.31 -11.33 3.36
C LEU A 151 -1.53 -12.81 3.62
N GLN A 152 -1.80 -13.17 4.87
CA GLN A 152 -2.24 -14.50 5.23
C GLN A 152 -3.76 -14.57 5.14
N ARG A 153 -4.32 -15.52 4.40
CA ARG A 153 -5.77 -15.70 4.39
C ARG A 153 -6.25 -16.08 5.78
N SER A 154 -7.21 -15.33 6.32
CA SER A 154 -7.93 -15.68 7.54
C SER A 154 -8.99 -16.71 7.20
N ILE A 155 -8.99 -17.82 7.92
CA ILE A 155 -10.01 -18.85 7.80
C ILE A 155 -11.06 -18.58 8.87
N ASN A 156 -12.28 -18.26 8.46
CA ASN A 156 -13.42 -18.22 9.36
C ASN A 156 -14.18 -19.56 9.26
N ASP A 157 -14.62 -20.12 10.40
CA ASP A 157 -15.39 -21.38 10.44
C ASP A 157 -16.66 -21.36 9.56
N GLN A 158 -17.17 -20.17 9.23
CA GLN A 158 -18.33 -19.98 8.34
C GLN A 158 -18.01 -20.22 6.85
N ASP A 159 -16.76 -20.04 6.41
CA ASP A 159 -16.37 -20.26 5.00
C ASP A 159 -16.43 -21.75 4.62
N PHE A 160 -16.27 -22.65 5.61
CA PHE A 160 -16.45 -24.08 5.44
C PHE A 160 -17.91 -24.55 5.47
N LEU A 161 -18.85 -23.69 5.88
CA LEU A 161 -20.28 -24.04 5.88
C LEU A 161 -20.93 -23.87 4.51
N VAL A 162 -20.24 -23.22 3.55
CA VAL A 162 -20.71 -23.04 2.17
C VAL A 162 -20.24 -24.19 1.27
N THR A 163 -20.38 -25.43 1.74
CA THR A 163 -20.44 -26.60 0.85
C THR A 163 -21.52 -27.54 1.34
N SER A 164 -22.76 -27.30 0.92
CA SER A 164 -23.64 -28.29 0.28
C SER A 164 -25.09 -27.82 0.36
N ASP A 165 -25.71 -27.61 -0.81
CA ASP A 165 -27.17 -27.76 -0.99
C ASP A 165 -27.60 -29.24 -0.83
N ASN A 166 -26.97 -29.98 0.08
CA ASN A 166 -27.28 -31.35 0.45
C ASN A 166 -26.76 -31.63 1.87
N ASN A 167 -27.32 -30.91 2.83
CA ASN A 167 -27.57 -31.31 4.21
C ASN A 167 -26.57 -32.25 4.92
N THR A 168 -25.27 -32.03 4.75
CA THR A 168 -24.22 -32.45 5.72
C THR A 168 -22.92 -31.70 5.38
N PRO A 169 -22.48 -30.73 6.21
CA PRO A 169 -21.17 -30.12 6.05
C PRO A 169 -20.09 -31.19 6.07
N ALA A 170 -19.07 -31.11 5.19
CA ALA A 170 -17.97 -32.08 5.13
C ALA A 170 -17.24 -32.27 6.48
N PHE A 171 -17.34 -31.28 7.37
CA PHE A 171 -16.92 -31.36 8.78
C PHE A 171 -17.62 -32.48 9.57
N TYR A 172 -18.93 -32.68 9.38
CA TYR A 172 -19.67 -33.73 10.08
C TYR A 172 -19.28 -35.12 9.58
N SER A 173 -18.96 -35.29 8.30
CA SER A 173 -18.44 -36.57 7.79
C SER A 173 -17.06 -36.94 8.38
N VAL A 174 -16.22 -35.94 8.71
CA VAL A 174 -14.91 -36.19 9.33
C VAL A 174 -15.05 -36.44 10.83
N LEU A 175 -15.91 -35.70 11.54
CA LEU A 175 -16.16 -35.88 12.97
C LEU A 175 -16.80 -37.24 13.29
N LEU A 176 -17.69 -37.75 12.42
CA LEU A 176 -18.23 -39.10 12.57
C LEU A 176 -17.19 -40.22 12.34
N SER A 177 -16.06 -39.91 11.70
CA SER A 177 -14.94 -40.86 11.52
C SER A 177 -13.87 -40.77 12.60
N LYS A 178 -13.87 -39.70 13.41
CA LYS A 178 -12.87 -39.44 14.46
C LYS A 178 -13.55 -38.92 15.73
N SER A 179 -14.35 -39.79 16.35
CA SER A 179 -14.73 -39.64 17.76
C SER A 179 -13.52 -39.97 18.65
N ASP A 180 -12.50 -39.11 18.61
CA ASP A 180 -11.45 -38.96 19.64
C ASP A 180 -10.40 -38.00 19.10
N LEU A 181 -10.45 -36.74 19.54
CA LEU A 181 -9.29 -35.87 19.76
C LEU A 181 -9.76 -34.51 20.28
N SER A 182 -9.82 -34.41 21.60
CA SER A 182 -9.63 -33.16 22.31
C SER A 182 -8.19 -32.67 22.08
N LYS A 183 -8.01 -31.61 21.27
CA LYS A 183 -6.91 -30.62 21.34
C LYS A 183 -6.86 -29.74 20.08
N GLY A 184 -6.72 -28.43 20.30
CA GLY A 184 -6.01 -27.54 19.37
C GLY A 184 -6.84 -26.79 18.34
N GLN A 185 -7.63 -25.81 18.78
CA GLN A 185 -8.17 -24.77 17.91
C GLN A 185 -7.08 -23.70 17.71
N SER A 186 -6.08 -23.98 16.86
CA SER A 186 -5.11 -22.97 16.39
C SER A 186 -4.33 -23.39 15.13
N ASP A 187 -4.27 -24.68 14.76
CA ASP A 187 -3.32 -25.14 13.72
C ASP A 187 -4.03 -25.71 12.49
N TYR A 188 -4.89 -24.91 11.86
CA TYR A 188 -5.38 -25.25 10.50
C TYR A 188 -4.45 -24.68 9.41
N CYS A 189 -3.74 -23.59 9.73
CA CYS A 189 -2.55 -23.05 9.08
C CYS A 189 -1.71 -22.38 10.20
#